data_AF-A0A4Q3QXP5-F1
#
_entry.id   AF-A0A4Q3QXP5-F1
#
_cell.length_a   1.000
_cell.length_b   1.000
_cell.length_c   1.000
_cell.angle_alpha   90.00
_cell.angle_beta   90.00
_cell.angle_gamma   90.00
#
_symmetry.space_group_name_H-M   'P 1'
#
loop_
_entity.id
_entity.type
_entity.pdbx_description
1 polymer ?
#
loop_
_entity_poly.entity_id
_entity_poly.type
_entity_poly.pdbx_seq_one_letter_code
_entity_poly.pdbx_strand_id
1 'polypeptide(L)'
;MQDSVLTNNADTLQAPEPSVKTINEILLKVDRDGNGRIKEERLGVKSSGENKNLFYQTTTDGDFNFYNNLITVPSISPTPFVSPISNTGLLSYKFKTLRIERRGREKLYTISVKPKALTNATLEGEITVSDSTWTILYCRFRFPEYHLQQYNF
;
A
#
# COMPACT_ATOMS: atom_id res chain seq x y z
N MET A 1 -39.99 39.12 -33.33
CA MET A 1 -40.23 37.66 -33.22
C MET A 1 -39.27 36.96 -34.16
N GLN A 2 -38.25 36.31 -33.62
CA GLN A 2 -37.54 35.21 -34.26
C GLN A 2 -36.80 34.45 -33.17
N ASP A 3 -37.16 33.18 -33.05
CA ASP A 3 -36.84 32.25 -31.98
C ASP A 3 -35.42 31.66 -32.09
N SER A 4 -34.88 31.34 -30.92
CA SER A 4 -34.14 30.12 -30.54
C SER A 4 -33.07 29.57 -31.48
N VAL A 5 -31.81 29.48 -30.99
CA VAL A 5 -31.13 28.19 -30.68
C VAL A 5 -30.03 28.47 -29.64
N LEU A 6 -30.25 28.06 -28.39
CA LEU A 6 -29.16 27.84 -27.43
C LEU A 6 -28.67 26.40 -27.64
N THR A 7 -27.51 26.24 -28.27
CA THR A 7 -26.85 24.93 -28.38
C THR A 7 -26.13 24.65 -27.06
N ASN A 8 -26.82 23.94 -26.16
CA ASN A 8 -26.20 23.36 -24.97
C ASN A 8 -25.32 22.18 -25.40
N ASN A 9 -24.06 22.43 -25.72
CA ASN A 9 -23.05 21.39 -25.68
C ASN A 9 -22.57 21.30 -24.23
N ALA A 10 -23.27 20.46 -23.47
CA ALA A 10 -22.77 20.00 -22.18
C ALA A 10 -21.47 19.26 -22.43
N ASP A 11 -20.34 19.92 -22.14
CA ASP A 11 -19.04 19.29 -22.00
C ASP A 11 -19.18 18.11 -21.05
N THR A 12 -19.16 16.92 -21.63
CA THR A 12 -18.96 15.69 -20.89
C THR A 12 -17.51 15.71 -20.43
N LEU A 13 -17.29 16.16 -19.20
CA LEU A 13 -16.02 16.04 -18.48
C LEU A 13 -15.76 14.55 -18.22
N GLN A 14 -15.29 13.85 -19.26
CA GLN A 14 -14.80 12.49 -19.15
C GLN A 14 -13.48 12.57 -18.40
N ALA A 15 -13.46 12.01 -17.18
CA ALA A 15 -12.24 11.92 -16.39
C ALA A 15 -11.12 11.30 -17.25
N PRO A 16 -9.94 11.93 -17.36
CA PRO A 16 -8.88 11.41 -18.22
C PRO A 16 -8.54 9.98 -17.81
N GLU A 17 -8.49 9.07 -18.77
CA GLU A 17 -8.05 7.70 -18.50
C GLU A 17 -6.64 7.74 -17.89
N PRO A 18 -6.36 6.91 -16.86
CA PRO A 18 -5.06 6.93 -16.21
C PRO A 18 -3.97 6.53 -17.22
N SER A 19 -3.27 7.52 -17.78
CA SER A 19 -2.08 7.28 -18.60
C SER A 19 -1.01 6.64 -17.74
N VAL A 20 -0.69 5.37 -18.00
CA VAL A 20 0.42 4.68 -17.33
C VAL A 20 1.72 5.26 -17.89
N LYS A 21 2.32 6.20 -17.14
CA LYS A 21 3.51 6.95 -17.59
C LYS A 21 4.82 6.15 -17.49
N THR A 22 4.88 5.14 -16.63
CA THR A 22 6.10 4.33 -16.40
C THR A 22 5.77 2.94 -15.90
N ILE A 23 6.47 1.92 -16.37
CA ILE A 23 6.42 0.53 -15.89
C ILE A 23 7.85 0.02 -15.69
N ASN A 24 8.14 -0.55 -14.52
CA ASN A 24 9.36 -1.32 -14.29
C ASN A 24 9.02 -2.76 -13.89
N GLU A 25 9.74 -3.70 -14.50
CA GLU A 25 9.76 -5.10 -14.14
C GLU A 25 11.16 -5.43 -13.60
N ILE A 26 11.23 -5.98 -12.38
CA ILE A 26 12.47 -6.26 -11.69
C ILE A 26 12.41 -7.71 -11.19
N LEU A 27 13.38 -8.51 -11.60
CA LEU A 27 13.56 -9.88 -11.10
C LEU A 27 14.69 -9.88 -10.07
N LEU A 28 14.34 -10.17 -8.81
CA LEU A 28 15.27 -10.23 -7.68
C LEU A 28 15.34 -11.65 -7.14
N LYS A 29 16.55 -12.10 -6.80
CA LYS A 29 16.80 -13.26 -5.95
C LYS A 29 17.28 -12.75 -4.60
N VAL A 30 16.57 -13.15 -3.54
CA VAL A 30 16.86 -12.71 -2.17
C VAL A 30 17.17 -13.93 -1.32
N ASP A 31 18.40 -13.98 -0.79
CA ASP A 31 18.85 -14.99 0.16
C ASP A 31 18.97 -14.33 1.55
N ARG A 32 18.37 -14.92 2.58
CA ARG A 32 18.51 -14.48 3.99
C ARG A 32 19.27 -15.52 4.79
N ASP A 33 20.29 -15.09 5.53
CA ASP A 33 20.97 -15.96 6.49
C ASP A 33 20.22 -16.04 7.83
N GLY A 34 20.60 -16.99 8.69
CA GLY A 34 20.02 -17.14 10.03
C GLY A 34 20.30 -15.96 10.98
N ASN A 35 21.23 -15.06 10.61
CA ASN A 35 21.59 -13.86 11.36
C ASN A 35 20.86 -12.60 10.82
N GLY A 36 19.93 -12.76 9.88
CA GLY A 36 19.16 -11.66 9.29
C GLY A 36 19.90 -10.84 8.23
N ARG A 37 21.08 -11.27 7.78
CA ARG A 37 21.79 -10.63 6.67
C ARG A 37 21.09 -11.00 5.36
N ILE A 38 20.86 -9.98 4.53
CA ILE A 38 20.16 -10.13 3.26
C ILE A 38 21.20 -10.01 2.14
N LYS A 39 21.24 -11.01 1.26
CA LYS A 39 21.96 -10.95 0.00
C LYS A 39 20.93 -10.84 -1.11
N GLU A 40 20.97 -9.75 -1.86
CA GLU A 40 20.10 -9.52 -3.01
C GLU A 40 20.92 -9.58 -4.30
N GLU A 41 20.45 -10.38 -5.26
CA GLU A 41 21.00 -10.47 -6.60
C GLU A 41 19.92 -10.08 -7.61
N ARG A 42 20.22 -9.07 -8.42
CA ARG A 42 19.29 -8.55 -9.43
C ARG A 42 19.54 -9.28 -10.75
N LEU A 43 18.61 -10.16 -11.11
CA LEU A 43 18.72 -11.04 -12.28
C LEU A 43 18.27 -10.34 -13.57
N GLY A 44 17.39 -9.34 -13.48
CA GLY A 44 16.94 -8.58 -14.64
C GLY A 44 16.15 -7.33 -14.25
N VAL A 45 16.33 -6.26 -15.02
CA VAL A 45 15.54 -5.02 -14.92
C VAL A 45 15.10 -4.61 -16.30
N LYS A 46 13.80 -4.41 -16.47
CA LYS A 46 13.21 -3.80 -17.66
C LYS A 46 12.43 -2.57 -17.22
N SER A 47 12.86 -1.41 -17.69
CA SER A 47 12.20 -0.14 -17.40
C SER A 47 11.67 0.48 -18.70
N SER A 48 10.44 0.98 -18.67
CA SER A 48 9.81 1.68 -19.78
C SER A 48 9.14 2.95 -19.25
N GLY A 49 9.64 4.12 -19.66
CA GLY A 49 9.12 5.44 -19.25
C GLY A 49 10.08 6.24 -18.36
N GLU A 50 9.61 7.36 -17.81
CA GLU A 50 10.40 8.20 -16.90
C GLU A 50 10.47 7.59 -15.49
N ASN A 51 11.68 7.24 -15.04
CA ASN A 51 11.93 6.51 -13.80
C ASN A 51 11.68 7.28 -12.49
N LYS A 52 11.13 8.50 -12.56
CA LYS A 52 11.15 9.49 -11.48
C LYS A 52 10.26 9.16 -10.27
N ASN A 53 9.27 8.26 -10.43
CA ASN A 53 8.25 7.99 -9.40
C ASN A 53 8.13 6.51 -9.00
N LEU A 54 9.15 5.68 -9.21
CA LEU A 54 9.07 4.25 -8.90
C LEU A 54 9.49 3.96 -7.47
N PHE A 55 8.53 3.43 -6.69
CA PHE A 55 8.75 2.94 -5.35
C PHE A 55 9.13 1.45 -5.40
N TYR A 56 10.18 1.06 -4.67
CA TYR A 56 10.64 -0.32 -4.45
C TYR A 56 11.42 -0.97 -5.61
N GLN A 57 12.68 -0.53 -5.81
CA GLN A 57 13.59 -1.16 -6.79
C GLN A 57 14.50 -2.23 -6.19
N THR A 58 14.63 -2.28 -4.86
CA THR A 58 15.42 -3.28 -4.12
C THR A 58 14.65 -3.72 -2.87
N THR A 59 14.80 -4.97 -2.47
CA THR A 59 14.22 -5.51 -1.23
C THR A 59 14.96 -4.97 0.00
N THR A 60 16.19 -4.50 -0.18
CA THR A 60 17.01 -3.88 0.88
C THR A 60 16.45 -2.53 1.35
N ASP A 61 15.64 -1.86 0.52
CA ASP A 61 15.04 -0.55 0.81
C ASP A 61 13.92 -0.59 1.88
N GLY A 62 13.39 -1.78 2.20
CA GLY A 62 12.43 -1.92 3.29
C GLY A 62 11.76 -3.28 3.40
N ASP A 63 11.52 -3.71 4.65
CA ASP A 63 10.77 -4.92 4.99
C ASP A 63 9.35 -4.54 5.47
N PHE A 64 8.33 -4.91 4.70
CA PHE A 64 6.93 -4.70 5.05
C PHE A 64 6.41 -5.85 5.93
N ASN A 65 6.94 -5.93 7.15
CA ASN A 65 6.48 -6.89 8.13
C ASN A 65 5.44 -6.27 9.08
N PHE A 66 4.16 -6.56 8.82
CA PHE A 66 3.05 -6.08 9.65
C PHE A 66 2.94 -6.78 11.01
N TYR A 67 3.66 -7.86 11.25
CA TYR A 67 3.73 -8.48 12.59
C TYR A 67 4.66 -7.71 13.54
N ASN A 68 5.55 -6.88 12.99
CA ASN A 68 6.35 -5.97 13.81
C ASN A 68 5.48 -4.82 14.31
N ASN A 69 5.76 -4.33 15.51
CA ASN A 69 5.02 -3.19 16.07
C ASN A 69 5.18 -1.92 15.24
N LEU A 70 6.37 -1.72 14.67
CA LEU A 70 6.73 -0.60 13.83
C LEU A 70 7.21 -1.09 12.46
N ILE A 71 6.69 -0.48 11.42
CA ILE A 71 7.07 -0.72 10.03
C ILE A 71 8.06 0.37 9.65
N THR A 72 9.31 -0.03 9.45
CA THR A 72 10.41 0.85 9.10
C THR A 72 10.77 0.64 7.64
N VAL A 73 10.50 1.65 6.82
CA VAL A 73 10.88 1.64 5.41
C VAL A 73 11.59 2.96 5.11
N PRO A 74 12.91 3.04 5.36
CA PRO A 74 13.67 4.28 5.25
C PRO A 74 13.54 4.95 3.88
N SER A 75 13.42 4.15 2.81
CA SER A 75 13.29 4.64 1.44
C SER A 75 11.94 5.28 1.12
N ILE A 76 10.93 5.09 1.99
CA ILE A 76 9.58 5.67 1.86
C ILE A 76 9.38 6.81 2.86
N SER A 77 9.79 6.62 4.10
CA SER A 77 9.68 7.62 5.15
C SER A 77 10.81 7.45 6.16
N PRO A 78 11.41 8.54 6.66
CA PRO A 78 12.34 8.43 7.79
C PRO A 78 11.60 8.07 9.08
N THR A 79 10.27 8.30 9.13
CA THR A 79 9.44 8.05 10.30
C THR A 79 8.85 6.63 10.22
N PRO A 80 8.99 5.81 11.27
CA PRO A 80 8.37 4.49 11.31
C PRO A 80 6.85 4.60 11.39
N PHE A 81 6.15 3.72 10.68
CA PHE A 81 4.69 3.61 10.77
C PHE A 81 4.26 2.61 11.84
N VAL A 82 3.21 2.89 12.59
CA VAL A 82 2.65 1.94 13.56
C VAL A 82 1.88 0.84 12.83
N SER A 83 2.20 -0.43 13.07
CA SER A 83 1.43 -1.52 12.46
C SER A 83 0.01 -1.63 13.04
N PRO A 84 -1.03 -1.93 12.24
CA PRO A 84 -2.38 -2.23 12.74
C PRO A 84 -2.46 -3.42 13.68
N ILE A 85 -1.56 -4.40 13.53
CA ILE A 85 -1.51 -5.62 14.35
C ILE A 85 -0.54 -5.46 15.53
N SER A 86 0.06 -4.28 15.69
CA SER A 86 0.93 -3.98 16.83
C SER A 86 0.16 -4.02 18.16
N ASN A 87 0.91 -4.11 19.27
CA ASN A 87 0.34 -4.06 20.61
C ASN A 87 -0.46 -2.75 20.87
N THR A 88 -0.10 -1.65 20.20
CA THR A 88 -0.81 -0.36 20.29
C THR A 88 -1.80 -0.12 19.15
N GLY A 89 -1.96 -1.08 18.23
CA GLY A 89 -2.79 -0.96 17.03
C GLY A 89 -4.26 -0.67 17.35
N LEU A 90 -4.81 -1.27 18.40
CA LEU A 90 -6.19 -1.03 18.85
C LEU A 90 -6.45 0.41 19.30
N LEU A 91 -5.41 1.10 19.79
CA LEU A 91 -5.52 2.49 20.22
C LEU A 91 -5.38 3.47 19.05
N SER A 92 -4.52 3.12 18.09
CA SER A 92 -4.19 3.94 16.92
C SER A 92 -5.17 3.82 15.76
N TYR A 93 -5.88 2.69 15.65
CA TYR A 93 -6.77 2.38 14.52
C TYR A 93 -8.22 2.11 14.91
N LYS A 94 -9.14 2.39 13.98
CA LYS A 94 -10.52 1.92 13.98
C LYS A 94 -10.61 0.71 13.07
N PHE A 95 -11.12 -0.39 13.62
CA PHE A 95 -11.36 -1.61 12.87
C PHE A 95 -12.85 -1.73 12.55
N LYS A 96 -13.15 -2.12 11.31
CA LYS A 96 -14.51 -2.45 10.89
C LYS A 96 -14.48 -3.68 10.02
N THR A 97 -15.14 -4.75 10.45
CA THR A 97 -15.34 -5.94 9.61
C THR A 97 -16.17 -5.56 8.39
N LEU A 98 -15.58 -5.74 7.21
CA LEU A 98 -16.25 -5.47 5.93
C LEU A 98 -16.96 -6.72 5.42
N ARG A 99 -16.29 -7.87 5.51
CA ARG A 99 -16.78 -9.12 4.91
C ARG A 99 -16.28 -10.32 5.70
N ILE A 100 -17.12 -11.35 5.74
CA ILE A 100 -16.78 -12.67 6.27
C ILE A 100 -17.04 -13.66 5.15
N GLU A 101 -15.99 -14.35 4.71
CA GLU A 101 -16.10 -15.42 3.72
C GLU A 101 -15.85 -16.77 4.38
N ARG A 102 -16.52 -17.81 3.90
CA ARG A 102 -16.23 -19.18 4.32
C ARG A 102 -15.57 -19.92 3.17
N ARG A 103 -14.30 -20.33 3.34
CA ARG A 103 -13.58 -21.16 2.38
C ARG A 103 -13.41 -22.55 2.99
N GLY A 104 -14.36 -23.42 2.67
CA GLY A 104 -14.42 -24.77 3.22
C GLY A 104 -14.68 -24.78 4.73
N ARG A 105 -13.68 -25.23 5.51
CA ARG A 105 -13.75 -25.30 6.98
C ARG A 105 -13.30 -24.01 7.67
N GLU A 106 -12.58 -23.14 6.97
CA GLU A 106 -12.05 -21.90 7.55
C GLU A 106 -12.93 -20.70 7.18
N LYS A 107 -12.96 -19.71 8.07
CA LYS A 107 -13.57 -18.40 7.80
C LYS A 107 -12.45 -17.37 7.60
N LEU A 108 -12.64 -16.49 6.63
CA LEU A 108 -11.77 -15.36 6.37
C LEU A 108 -12.50 -14.08 6.74
N TYR A 109 -11.84 -13.24 7.53
CA TYR A 109 -12.34 -11.94 7.95
C TYR A 109 -11.61 -10.86 7.19
N THR A 110 -12.31 -10.12 6.33
CA THR A 110 -11.81 -8.89 5.74
C THR A 110 -12.18 -7.72 6.65
N ILE A 111 -11.19 -7.05 7.19
CA ILE A 111 -11.30 -5.98 8.18
C ILE A 111 -10.71 -4.70 7.59
N SER A 112 -11.51 -3.64 7.55
CA SER A 112 -11.01 -2.29 7.25
C SER A 112 -10.29 -1.72 8.46
N VAL A 113 -9.15 -1.10 8.20
CA VAL A 113 -8.29 -0.42 9.16
C VAL A 113 -8.24 1.05 8.76
N LYS A 114 -8.64 1.93 9.67
CA LYS A 114 -8.55 3.39 9.47
C LYS A 114 -7.87 4.07 10.65
N PRO A 115 -6.98 5.04 10.44
CA PRO A 115 -6.33 5.74 11.54
C PRO A 115 -7.33 6.54 12.38
N LYS A 116 -7.12 6.59 13.69
CA LYS A 116 -7.93 7.41 14.62
C LYS A 116 -7.48 8.86 14.68
N ALA A 117 -6.17 9.10 14.53
CA ALA A 117 -5.56 10.41 14.56
C ALA A 117 -4.62 10.56 13.36
N LEU A 118 -4.67 11.72 12.70
CA LEU A 118 -3.86 12.03 11.51
C LEU A 118 -2.39 12.35 11.85
N THR A 119 -2.09 12.63 13.13
CA THR A 119 -0.76 13.11 13.55
C THR A 119 0.27 11.99 13.63
N ASN A 120 -0.18 10.75 13.78
CA ASN A 120 0.70 9.60 13.95
C ASN A 120 0.96 8.98 12.58
N ALA A 121 2.20 8.57 12.32
CA ALA A 121 2.59 7.78 11.16
C ALA A 121 1.81 6.46 11.17
N THR A 122 0.63 6.51 10.57
CA THR A 122 -0.38 5.46 10.59
C THR A 122 -0.83 5.21 9.17
N LEU A 123 -1.38 4.03 8.93
CA LEU A 123 -1.71 3.55 7.59
C LEU A 123 -3.19 3.17 7.49
N GLU A 124 -3.74 3.22 6.29
CA GLU A 124 -5.16 2.92 6.09
C GLU A 124 -5.35 1.84 5.03
N GLY A 125 -6.42 1.06 5.15
CA GLY A 125 -6.71 0.04 4.17
C GLY A 125 -7.48 -1.12 4.74
N GLU A 126 -7.10 -2.33 4.32
CA GLU A 126 -7.82 -3.56 4.60
C GLU A 126 -6.86 -4.72 4.84
N ILE A 127 -7.20 -5.57 5.79
CA ILE A 127 -6.52 -6.83 6.08
C ILE A 127 -7.49 -7.98 5.99
N THR A 128 -7.02 -9.12 5.49
CA THR A 128 -7.77 -10.37 5.51
C THR A 128 -7.04 -11.38 6.37
N VAL A 129 -7.73 -11.90 7.39
CA VAL A 129 -7.18 -12.81 8.40
C VAL A 129 -7.97 -14.11 8.40
N SER A 130 -7.30 -15.25 8.57
CA SER A 130 -7.96 -16.56 8.77
C SER A 130 -8.38 -16.75 10.23
N ASP A 131 -9.61 -17.22 10.45
CA ASP A 131 -10.18 -17.58 11.77
C ASP A 131 -9.43 -18.74 12.44
N SER A 132 -8.90 -19.67 11.64
CA SER A 132 -8.31 -20.90 12.17
C SER A 132 -6.86 -20.72 12.59
N THR A 133 -6.08 -19.98 11.79
CA THR A 133 -4.63 -19.78 12.03
C THR A 133 -4.28 -18.38 12.54
N TRP A 134 -5.26 -17.46 12.62
CA TRP A 134 -5.05 -16.05 12.99
C TRP A 134 -3.95 -15.35 12.17
N THR A 135 -3.65 -15.88 10.99
CA THR A 135 -2.59 -15.40 10.12
C THR A 135 -3.15 -14.39 9.12
N ILE A 136 -2.37 -13.34 8.84
CA ILE A 136 -2.66 -12.39 7.77
C ILE A 136 -2.43 -13.09 6.43
N LEU A 137 -3.50 -13.23 5.64
CA LEU A 137 -3.43 -13.82 4.30
C LEU A 137 -3.17 -12.76 3.23
N TYR A 138 -3.87 -11.63 3.35
CA TYR A 138 -3.75 -10.51 2.41
C TYR A 138 -3.80 -9.21 3.18
N CYS A 139 -2.98 -8.25 2.75
CA CYS A 139 -3.00 -6.88 3.25
C CYS A 139 -2.97 -5.91 2.08
N ARG A 140 -3.81 -4.88 2.16
CA ARG A 140 -3.85 -3.79 1.20
C ARG A 140 -3.86 -2.50 1.97
N PHE A 141 -2.74 -1.79 1.96
CA PHE A 141 -2.56 -0.57 2.71
C PHE A 141 -2.14 0.59 1.82
N ARG A 142 -2.62 1.77 2.18
CA ARG A 142 -2.23 3.05 1.65
C ARG A 142 -1.48 3.81 2.73
N PHE A 143 -0.30 4.29 2.36
CA PHE A 143 0.50 5.15 3.21
C PHE A 143 0.03 6.60 3.05
N PRO A 144 0.03 7.39 4.14
CA PRO A 144 -0.33 8.78 4.08
C PRO A 144 0.72 9.61 3.34
N GLU A 145 0.29 10.46 2.42
CA GLU A 145 1.16 11.29 1.58
C GLU A 145 2.06 12.24 2.39
N TYR A 146 1.60 12.73 3.53
CA TYR A 146 2.33 13.70 4.37
C TYR A 146 3.59 13.11 5.05
N HIS A 147 3.73 11.79 5.10
CA HIS A 147 4.93 11.14 5.63
C HIS A 147 5.82 10.54 4.54
N LEU A 148 5.39 10.58 3.28
CA LEU A 148 6.18 10.06 2.17
C LEU A 148 7.29 11.06 1.83
N GLN A 149 8.52 10.58 1.69
CA GLN A 149 9.59 11.37 1.10
C GLN A 149 9.24 11.62 -0.37
N GLN A 150 8.85 12.84 -0.71
CA GLN A 150 8.86 13.29 -2.09
C GLN A 150 10.31 13.58 -2.46
N TYR A 151 10.89 12.74 -3.32
CA TYR A 151 12.16 13.04 -3.96
C TYR A 151 11.94 14.21 -4.94
N ASN A 152 12.21 15.43 -4.47
CA ASN A 152 12.42 16.57 -5.35
C ASN A 152 13.82 16.41 -5.96
N PHE A 153 13.89 16.02 -7.23
CA PHE A 153 15.10 16.10 -8.05
C PHE A 153 15.13 17.42 -8.83
#